data_AF-A0A7W5G989-F1
#
_entry.id   AF-A0A7W5G989-F1
#
_cell.length_a   1.000
_cell.length_b   1.000
_cell.length_c   1.000
_cell.angle_alpha   90.00
_cell.angle_beta   90.00
_cell.angle_gamma   90.00
#
_symmetry.space_group_name_H-M   'P 1'
#
loop_
_entity.id
_entity.type
_entity.pdbx_description
1 polymer ?
#
loop_
_entity_poly.entity_id
_entity_poly.type
_entity_poly.pdbx_seq_one_letter_code
_entity_poly.pdbx_strand_id
1 'polypeptide(L)' 'MNYCSIENCLKPIKAKDLCAMHHQRLLRHGDPNTVRPRRVKQVSNCKWVNCTNASITKGFCAKHYYIQRVMGPSQSNVT' A
#
# COMPACT_ATOMS: atom_id res chain seq x y z
N MET A 1 24.40 20.62 14.19
CA MET A 1 23.88 19.23 14.31
C MET A 1 23.31 18.85 12.95
N ASN A 2 23.83 17.80 12.32
CA ASN A 2 23.41 17.38 10.96
C ASN A 2 22.47 16.16 10.98
N TYR A 3 22.06 15.71 12.17
CA TYR A 3 21.25 14.51 12.37
C TYR A 3 19.85 14.86 12.85
N CYS A 4 18.89 14.01 12.51
CA CYS A 4 17.49 14.17 12.86
C CYS A 4 17.31 14.43 14.38
N SER A 5 16.42 15.35 14.72
CA SER A 5 16.04 15.68 16.10
C SER A 5 15.31 14.55 16.85
N ILE A 6 14.90 13.48 16.15
CA ILE A 6 14.20 12.35 16.76
C ILE A 6 15.19 11.41 17.44
N GLU A 7 14.89 11.03 18.67
CA GLU A 7 15.69 10.08 19.45
C GLU A 7 15.94 8.79 18.67
N ASN A 8 17.18 8.29 18.74
CA ASN A 8 17.61 7.08 18.04
C ASN A 8 17.51 7.16 16.50
N CYS A 9 17.56 8.37 15.91
CA CYS A 9 17.58 8.57 14.47
C CYS A 9 18.89 9.22 13.98
N LEU A 10 19.81 8.41 13.47
CA LEU A 10 21.10 8.87 12.93
C LEU A 10 21.05 9.30 11.45
N LYS A 11 19.85 9.56 10.92
CA LYS A 11 19.68 9.98 9.53
C LYS A 11 19.93 11.48 9.38
N PRO A 12 20.51 11.94 8.25
CA PRO A 12 20.79 13.35 8.05
C PRO A 12 19.51 14.19 8.00
N ILE A 13 19.59 15.41 8.53
CA ILE A 13 18.51 16.40 8.44
C ILE A 13 18.28 16.73 6.97
N LYS A 14 17.00 16.77 6.57
CA LYS A 14 16.59 17.26 5.25
C LYS A 14 15.82 18.57 5.34
N ALA A 15 14.96 18.74 6.34
CA ALA A 15 14.19 19.95 6.56
C ALA A 15 13.62 19.97 8.00
N LYS A 16 13.45 21.17 8.57
CA LYS A 16 12.84 21.36 9.91
C LYS A 16 13.48 20.48 11.01
N ASP A 17 14.81 20.36 11.01
CA ASP A 17 15.57 19.51 11.94
C ASP A 17 15.19 18.01 11.90
N LEU A 18 14.48 17.57 10.86
CA LEU A 18 14.04 16.21 10.67
C LEU A 18 14.68 15.58 9.43
N CYS A 19 14.92 14.28 9.49
CA CYS A 19 15.27 13.50 8.31
C CYS A 19 14.09 13.41 7.33
N ALA A 20 14.36 13.01 6.09
CA ALA A 20 13.33 12.90 5.05
C ALA A 20 12.10 12.08 5.48
N MET A 21 12.31 10.97 6.20
CA MET A 21 11.24 10.09 6.68
C MET A 21 10.38 10.76 7.75
N HIS A 22 11.00 11.37 8.77
CA HIS A 22 10.29 12.01 9.88
C HIS A 22 9.57 13.28 9.42
N HIS A 23 10.19 14.06 8.52
CA HIS A 23 9.53 15.20 7.89
C HIS A 23 8.31 14.75 7.07
N GLN A 24 8.40 13.64 6.34
CA GLN A 24 7.26 13.10 5.58
C GLN A 24 6.13 12.57 6.48
N ARG A 25 6.45 11.97 7.63
CA ARG A 25 5.45 11.56 8.63
C ARG A 25 4.75 12.76 9.24
N LEU A 26 5.50 13.80 9.61
CA LEU A 26 4.96 15.07 10.09
C LEU A 26 3.95 15.66 9.09
N LEU A 27 4.30 15.72 7.80
CA LEU A 27 3.40 16.26 6.76
C LEU A 27 2.13 15.43 6.53
N ARG A 28 2.22 14.10 6.65
CA ARG A 28 1.09 13.20 6.37
C ARG A 28 0.19 12.92 7.56
N HIS A 29 0.74 12.99 8.77
CA HIS A 29 0.11 12.49 9.99
C HIS A 29 0.13 13.49 11.15
N GLY A 30 0.82 14.62 11.02
CA GLY A 30 0.95 15.62 12.08
C GLY A 30 2.00 15.29 13.14
N ASP A 31 2.53 14.07 13.15
CA ASP A 31 3.52 13.60 14.12
C ASP A 31 4.67 12.84 13.42
N PRO A 32 5.95 13.26 13.61
CA PRO A 32 7.11 12.56 13.07
C PRO A 32 7.29 11.13 13.60
N ASN A 33 6.87 10.86 14.84
CA ASN A 33 7.04 9.57 15.51
C ASN A 33 5.96 8.55 15.14
N THR A 34 4.97 8.94 14.32
CA THR A 34 3.91 8.05 13.89
C THR A 34 4.48 6.84 13.12
N VAL A 35 4.41 5.67 13.75
CA VAL A 35 4.69 4.37 13.13
C VAL A 35 3.36 3.66 12.90
N ARG A 36 3.01 3.45 11.63
CA ARG A 36 1.84 2.64 11.26
C ARG A 36 2.32 1.21 10.98
N PRO A 37 1.63 0.17 11.51
CA PRO A 37 1.97 -1.20 11.18
C PRO A 37 1.84 -1.40 9.67
N ARG A 38 2.77 -2.16 9.09
CA ARG A 38 2.66 -2.58 7.70
C ARG A 38 1.38 -3.40 7.57
N ARG A 39 0.46 -2.99 6.70
CA ARG A 39 -0.71 -3.81 6.36
C ARG A 39 -0.22 -5.11 5.74
N VAL A 40 -0.46 -6.22 6.43
CA VAL A 40 -0.29 -7.56 5.84
C VAL A 40 -1.34 -7.74 4.75
N LYS A 41 -0.90 -8.14 3.56
CA LYS A 41 -1.82 -8.41 2.45
C LYS A 41 -2.45 -9.78 2.68
N GLN A 42 -3.76 -9.81 2.92
CA GLN A 42 -4.51 -11.07 2.95
C GLN A 42 -4.58 -11.64 1.53
N VAL A 43 -3.98 -12.82 1.33
CA VAL A 43 -4.08 -13.54 0.06
C VAL A 43 -5.45 -14.20 0.02
N SER A 44 -6.24 -13.85 -0.99
CA SER A 44 -7.56 -14.44 -1.24
C SER A 44 -7.60 -15.01 -2.65
N ASN A 45 -8.49 -15.96 -2.91
CA ASN A 45 -8.71 -16.46 -4.27
C ASN A 45 -9.36 -15.38 -5.16
N CYS A 46 -9.17 -15.54 -6.47
CA CYS A 46 -9.79 -14.70 -7.47
C CYS A 46 -11.32 -14.86 -7.42
N LYS A 47 -12.05 -13.74 -7.38
CA LYS A 47 -13.52 -13.67 -7.40
C LYS A 47 -14.16 -14.08 -8.72
N TRP A 48 -13.37 -14.49 -9.71
CA TRP A 48 -13.87 -14.87 -11.02
C TRP A 48 -14.41 -16.30 -10.95
N VAL A 49 -15.55 -16.56 -11.59
CA VAL A 49 -16.20 -17.88 -11.59
C VAL A 49 -15.21 -18.94 -12.08
N ASN A 50 -15.07 -20.02 -11.29
CA ASN A 50 -14.15 -21.12 -11.58
C ASN A 50 -12.66 -20.70 -11.71
N CYS A 51 -12.21 -19.73 -10.91
CA CYS A 51 -10.79 -19.34 -10.86
C CYS A 51 -10.17 -19.61 -9.49
N THR A 52 -9.16 -20.49 -9.44
CA THR A 52 -8.44 -20.84 -8.21
C THR A 52 -7.22 -19.96 -7.94
N ASN A 53 -6.82 -19.12 -8.91
CA ASN A 53 -5.64 -18.26 -8.79
C ASN A 53 -5.76 -17.26 -7.64
N ALA A 54 -4.63 -16.89 -7.04
CA ALA A 54 -4.59 -15.85 -6.02
C ALA A 54 -4.95 -14.47 -6.60
N SER A 55 -5.78 -13.74 -5.85
CA SER A 55 -6.09 -12.35 -6.11
C SER A 55 -4.88 -11.47 -5.80
N ILE A 56 -4.55 -10.61 -6.77
CA ILE A 56 -3.51 -9.60 -6.60
C ILE A 56 -4.10 -8.23 -6.26
N THR A 57 -5.26 -7.88 -6.83
CA THR A 57 -5.83 -6.53 -6.77
C THR A 57 -7.35 -6.60 -6.93
N LYS A 58 -8.09 -5.83 -6.12
CA LYS A 58 -9.56 -5.72 -6.17
C LYS A 58 -10.33 -7.07 -6.15
N GLY A 59 -9.73 -8.13 -5.62
CA GLY A 59 -10.34 -9.46 -5.59
C GLY A 59 -10.12 -10.29 -6.87
N PHE A 60 -9.32 -9.83 -7.83
CA PHE A 60 -9.03 -10.58 -9.06
C PHE A 60 -7.54 -10.94 -9.20
N CYS A 61 -7.26 -12.04 -9.91
CA CYS A 61 -5.90 -12.34 -10.38
C CYS A 61 -5.50 -11.36 -11.49
N ALA A 62 -4.23 -11.36 -11.92
CA ALA A 62 -3.73 -10.42 -12.93
C ALA A 62 -4.56 -10.42 -14.23
N LYS A 63 -4.87 -11.62 -14.73
CA LYS A 63 -5.65 -11.83 -15.95
C LYS A 63 -7.08 -11.29 -15.80
N HIS A 64 -7.78 -11.68 -14.73
CA HIS A 64 -9.17 -11.27 -14.53
C HIS A 64 -9.31 -9.79 -14.13
N TYR A 65 -8.29 -9.21 -13.49
CA TYR A 65 -8.23 -7.76 -13.30
C TYR A 65 -8.09 -7.01 -14.63
N TYR A 66 -7.26 -7.53 -15.55
CA TYR A 66 -7.14 -6.97 -16.90
C TYR A 66 -8.46 -7.10 -17.69
N ILE A 67 -9.15 -8.23 -17.59
CA ILE A 67 -10.43 -8.40 -18.28
C ILE A 67 -11.47 -7.44 -17.71
N GLN A 68 -11.60 -7.38 -16.38
CA GLN A 68 -12.54 -6.48 -15.70
C GLN A 68 -12.29 -5.00 -16.05
N ARG A 69 -11.03 -4.55 -16.08
CA ARG A 69 -10.70 -3.14 -16.37
C ARG A 69 -11.01 -2.75 -17.83
N VAL A 70 -11.01 -3.71 -18.76
CA VAL A 70 -11.21 -3.47 -20.20
C VAL A 70 -12.67 -3.67 -20.61
N MET A 71 -13.36 -4.67 -20.05
CA MET A 71 -14.70 -5.10 -20.49
C MET A 71 -15.87 -4.51 -19.67
N GLY A 72 -15.63 -3.78 -18.57
CA GLY A 72 -16.71 -3.32 -17.68
C GLY A 72 -17.42 -4.48 -16.96
N PRO A 73 -18.50 -4.24 -16.19
CA PRO A 73 -19.16 -5.27 -15.39
C PRO A 73 -20.05 -6.16 -16.25
N SER A 74 -19.45 -6.95 -17.14
CA SER A 74 -20.14 -8.13 -17.68
C SER A 74 -20.16 -9.19 -16.59
N GLN A 75 -21.32 -9.34 -15.95
CA GLN A 75 -21.60 -10.47 -15.06
C GLN A 75 -21.45 -11.75 -15.88
N SER A 76 -20.30 -12.42 -15.79
CA SER A 76 -20.15 -13.78 -16.27
C SER A 76 -20.80 -14.75 -15.27
N ASN A 77 -22.12 -14.64 -15.12
CA ASN A 77 -22.95 -15.78 -14.75
C ASN A 77 -23.08 -16.63 -16.00
N VAL A 78 -22.11 -17.50 -16.25
CA VAL A 78 -22.32 -18.63 -17.14
C VAL A 78 -22.68 -19.79 -16.22
N THR A 79 -23.96 -20.12 -16.26
CA THR A 79 -24.61 -21.31 -15.68
C THR A 79 -23.82 -22.58 -15.90
#